data_AF-A0A519W8Q1-F1
#
_entry.id   AF-A0A519W8Q1-F1
#
_cell.length_a   1.000
_cell.length_b   1.000
_cell.length_c   1.000
_cell.angle_alpha   90.00
_cell.angle_beta   90.00
_cell.angle_gamma   90.00
#
_symmetry.space_group_name_H-M   'P 1'
#
loop_
_entity.id
_entity.type
_entity.pdbx_description
1 polymer ?
#
loop_
_entity_poly.entity_id
_entity_poly.type
_entity_poly.pdbx_seq_one_letter_code
_entity_poly.pdbx_strand_id
1 'polypeptide(L)'
;QDNEELQTSVEKVTRDRVMNTEVDFEEFSKIYPDKETCYQFLAELKWNKGYHCRKCSNDHYFSGHILHSRRCSKCGYEESVTTYTIFHNTRIPINKAFYMIFLIYSSKGKISSHKLSELLSIRQSTCWTFGTRIKKVMDDRKKTLKKGGKNGWSQLVIE
;
A
#
# COMPACT_ATOMS: atom_id res chain seq x y z
N GLN A 1 -22.89 19.92 -2.38
CA GLN A 1 -21.51 20.06 -1.85
C GLN A 1 -21.37 19.32 -0.53
N ASP A 2 -22.22 19.57 0.45
CA ASP A 2 -22.11 18.98 1.79
C ASP A 2 -22.24 17.43 1.85
N ASN A 3 -23.00 16.81 0.94
CA ASN A 3 -23.16 15.35 0.92
C ASN A 3 -21.92 14.57 0.47
N GLU A 4 -21.08 15.13 -0.42
CA GLU A 4 -19.86 14.48 -0.90
C GLU A 4 -18.72 14.59 0.13
N GLU A 5 -18.64 15.74 0.82
CA GLU A 5 -17.71 15.96 1.93
C GLU A 5 -18.07 15.07 3.14
N LEU A 6 -19.37 14.88 3.41
CA LEU A 6 -19.86 13.97 4.44
C LEU A 6 -19.51 12.50 4.13
N GLN A 7 -19.72 12.03 2.89
CA GLN A 7 -19.32 10.68 2.48
C GLN A 7 -17.81 10.46 2.61
N THR A 8 -17.02 11.41 2.14
CA THR A 8 -15.55 11.37 2.25
C THR A 8 -15.10 11.35 3.72
N SER A 9 -15.77 12.10 4.59
CA SER A 9 -15.49 12.13 6.03
C SER A 9 -15.87 10.84 6.74
N VAL A 10 -17.01 10.23 6.40
CA VAL A 10 -17.47 8.96 6.95
C VAL A 10 -16.59 7.80 6.47
N GLU A 11 -16.21 7.77 5.18
CA GLU A 11 -15.26 6.79 4.65
C GLU A 11 -13.88 6.91 5.30
N LYS A 12 -13.37 8.13 5.48
CA LYS A 12 -12.09 8.40 6.16
C LYS A 12 -12.14 8.03 7.64
N VAL A 13 -13.23 8.37 8.35
CA VAL A 13 -13.43 8.03 9.77
C VAL A 13 -13.66 6.53 9.97
N THR A 14 -14.35 5.85 9.04
CA THR A 14 -14.54 4.39 9.07
C THR A 14 -13.23 3.67 8.80
N ARG A 15 -12.46 4.13 7.81
CA ARG A 15 -11.09 3.65 7.52
C ARG A 15 -10.15 3.83 8.71
N ASP A 16 -10.26 4.95 9.43
CA ASP A 16 -9.45 5.21 10.63
C ASP A 16 -9.95 4.42 11.87
N ARG A 17 -11.24 4.08 11.98
CA ARG A 17 -11.80 3.28 13.10
C ARG A 17 -11.54 1.78 12.97
N VAL A 18 -11.67 1.24 11.76
CA VAL A 18 -11.45 -0.18 11.49
C VAL A 18 -9.99 -0.54 11.78
N MET A 19 -9.03 0.36 11.55
CA MET A 19 -7.59 0.09 11.71
C MET A 19 -7.07 -0.09 13.16
N ASN A 20 -7.94 -0.38 14.14
CA ASN A 20 -7.56 -0.67 15.52
C ASN A 20 -7.47 -2.19 15.80
N THR A 21 -6.27 -2.72 15.59
CA THR A 21 -5.64 -3.90 16.22
C THR A 21 -6.21 -5.31 15.98
N GLU A 22 -7.47 -5.53 15.59
CA GLU A 22 -8.00 -6.89 15.31
C GLU A 22 -8.95 -6.93 14.10
N VAL A 23 -8.47 -6.50 12.93
CA VAL A 23 -9.24 -6.56 11.67
C VAL A 23 -8.96 -7.88 10.99
N ASP A 24 -9.99 -8.68 10.77
CA ASP A 24 -9.88 -9.87 9.94
C ASP A 24 -9.81 -9.51 8.43
N PHE A 25 -9.60 -10.50 7.56
CA PHE A 25 -9.45 -10.22 6.14
C PHE A 25 -10.74 -9.67 5.51
N GLU A 26 -11.91 -10.06 6.03
CA GLU A 26 -13.20 -9.65 5.47
C GLU A 26 -13.43 -8.17 5.72
N GLU A 27 -13.20 -7.70 6.95
CA GLU A 27 -13.32 -6.29 7.29
C GLU A 27 -12.24 -5.44 6.61
N PHE A 28 -11.01 -5.94 6.48
CA PHE A 28 -9.96 -5.27 5.71
C PHE A 28 -10.34 -5.14 4.22
N SER A 29 -10.94 -6.21 3.65
CA SER A 29 -11.37 -6.23 2.27
C SER A 29 -12.54 -5.29 2.00
N LYS A 30 -13.31 -4.84 3.00
CA LYS A 30 -14.31 -3.78 2.81
C LYS A 30 -13.67 -2.43 2.47
N ILE A 31 -12.46 -2.17 2.99
CA ILE A 31 -11.70 -0.94 2.72
C ILE A 31 -10.90 -1.05 1.42
N TYR A 32 -10.36 -2.24 1.13
CA TYR A 32 -9.53 -2.52 -0.03
C TYR A 32 -10.05 -3.73 -0.81
N PRO A 33 -11.26 -3.64 -1.40
CA PRO A 33 -11.94 -4.79 -1.98
C PRO A 33 -11.28 -5.27 -3.27
N ASP A 34 -10.71 -4.35 -4.04
CA ASP A 34 -10.28 -4.60 -5.40
C ASP A 34 -8.97 -3.90 -5.76
N LYS A 35 -8.55 -4.15 -7.00
CA LYS A 35 -7.34 -3.57 -7.57
C LYS A 35 -7.45 -2.06 -7.73
N GLU A 36 -8.61 -1.55 -8.10
CA GLU A 36 -8.89 -0.12 -8.28
C GLU A 36 -8.60 0.64 -6.99
N THR A 37 -9.29 0.28 -5.91
CA THR A 37 -9.20 0.92 -4.59
C THR A 37 -7.78 0.87 -4.04
N CYS A 38 -7.10 -0.28 -4.21
CA CYS A 38 -5.71 -0.42 -3.80
C CYS A 38 -4.77 0.49 -4.62
N TYR A 39 -4.93 0.52 -5.95
CA TYR A 39 -4.04 1.26 -6.84
C TYR A 39 -4.26 2.77 -6.74
N GLN A 40 -5.51 3.22 -6.54
CA GLN A 40 -5.83 4.61 -6.23
C GLN A 40 -5.10 5.05 -4.96
N PHE A 41 -5.20 4.27 -3.88
CA PHE A 41 -4.48 4.57 -2.64
C PHE A 41 -2.96 4.62 -2.83
N LEU A 42 -2.40 3.69 -3.62
CA LEU A 42 -0.96 3.74 -3.95
C LEU A 42 -0.59 4.99 -4.73
N ALA A 43 -1.41 5.41 -5.70
CA ALA A 43 -1.15 6.60 -6.50
C ALA A 43 -1.16 7.87 -5.62
N GLU A 44 -2.16 8.00 -4.76
CA GLU A 44 -2.27 9.10 -3.79
C GLU A 44 -1.04 9.13 -2.87
N LEU A 45 -0.65 7.98 -2.32
CA LEU A 45 0.50 7.90 -1.42
C LEU A 45 1.82 8.19 -2.13
N LYS A 46 2.04 7.58 -3.31
CA LYS A 46 3.29 7.66 -4.06
C LYS A 46 3.57 9.05 -4.60
N TRP A 47 2.53 9.76 -5.03
CA TRP A 47 2.67 11.07 -5.66
C TRP A 47 1.96 12.19 -4.89
N ASN A 48 1.79 12.03 -3.57
CA ASN A 48 1.23 13.08 -2.70
C ASN A 48 2.02 14.40 -2.75
N LYS A 49 3.32 14.33 -3.05
CA LYS A 49 4.23 15.48 -3.19
C LYS A 49 4.41 15.94 -4.64
N GLY A 50 3.59 15.42 -5.57
CA GLY A 50 3.70 15.68 -7.00
C GLY A 50 4.33 14.52 -7.78
N TYR A 51 4.16 14.56 -9.10
CA TYR A 51 4.85 13.65 -10.02
C TYR A 51 6.21 14.23 -10.37
N HIS A 52 7.25 13.39 -10.37
CA HIS A 52 8.54 13.71 -10.95
C HIS A 52 9.04 12.48 -11.71
N CYS A 53 9.20 12.59 -13.03
CA CYS A 53 9.60 11.46 -13.86
C CYS A 53 11.00 10.97 -13.47
N ARG A 54 11.12 9.71 -13.03
CA ARG A 54 12.42 9.13 -12.65
C ARG A 54 13.43 8.96 -13.80
N LYS A 55 13.00 9.13 -15.06
CA LYS A 55 13.86 9.00 -16.26
C LYS A 55 14.37 10.32 -16.81
N CYS A 56 13.58 11.40 -16.71
CA CYS A 56 13.92 12.69 -17.34
C CYS A 56 13.59 13.93 -16.51
N SER A 57 13.16 13.74 -15.26
CA SER A 57 12.85 14.83 -14.32
C SER A 57 11.74 15.79 -14.72
N ASN A 58 10.90 15.41 -15.67
CA ASN A 58 9.71 16.18 -16.05
C ASN A 58 8.57 15.95 -15.03
N ASP A 59 7.85 17.02 -14.71
CA ASP A 59 6.77 16.99 -13.71
C ASP A 59 5.38 16.81 -14.34
N HIS A 60 5.28 16.93 -15.67
CA HIS A 60 4.03 16.73 -16.40
C HIS A 60 3.84 15.26 -16.81
N TYR A 61 2.60 14.80 -16.71
CA TYR A 61 2.19 13.44 -17.06
C TYR A 61 0.79 13.39 -17.66
N PHE A 62 0.52 12.29 -18.35
CA PHE A 62 -0.82 11.83 -18.75
C PHE A 62 -1.13 10.52 -18.03
N SER A 63 -2.41 10.11 -18.01
CA SER A 63 -2.77 8.75 -17.60
C SER A 63 -2.05 7.73 -18.49
N GLY A 64 -1.41 6.74 -17.87
CA GLY A 64 -0.79 5.64 -18.60
C GLY A 64 -1.78 4.53 -18.94
N HIS A 65 -1.28 3.46 -19.56
CA HIS A 65 -2.07 2.29 -19.95
C HIS A 65 -2.34 1.36 -18.76
N ILE A 66 -1.43 1.32 -17.79
CA ILE A 66 -1.62 0.59 -16.54
C ILE A 66 -2.50 1.42 -15.61
N LEU A 67 -3.40 0.75 -14.91
CA LEU A 67 -4.32 1.37 -13.96
C LEU A 67 -3.61 2.31 -12.96
N HIS A 68 -4.10 3.54 -12.85
CA HIS A 68 -3.52 4.65 -12.07
C HIS A 68 -2.02 4.96 -12.33
N SER A 69 -1.43 4.44 -13.40
CA SER A 69 -0.05 4.78 -13.77
C SER A 69 0.05 6.19 -14.33
N ARG A 70 1.25 6.76 -14.27
CA ARG A 70 1.56 8.07 -14.84
C ARG A 70 2.56 7.93 -15.96
N ARG A 71 2.18 8.38 -17.16
CA ARG A 71 3.04 8.41 -18.34
C ARG A 71 3.61 9.81 -18.52
N CYS A 72 4.94 9.92 -18.50
CA CYS A 72 5.64 11.19 -18.66
C CYS A 72 5.31 11.82 -20.03
N SER A 73 4.91 13.11 -20.03
CA SER A 73 4.60 13.82 -21.27
C SER A 73 5.82 14.12 -22.14
N LYS A 74 7.03 14.11 -21.55
CA LYS A 74 8.29 14.45 -22.24
C LYS A 74 8.98 13.22 -22.85
N CYS A 75 9.25 12.20 -22.04
CA CYS A 75 10.00 11.01 -22.50
C CYS A 75 9.13 9.78 -22.73
N GLY A 76 7.82 9.86 -22.49
CA GLY A 76 6.89 8.75 -22.67
C GLY A 76 7.03 7.60 -21.66
N TYR A 77 7.95 7.69 -20.70
CA TYR A 77 8.12 6.67 -19.64
C TYR A 77 6.86 6.54 -18.81
N GLU A 78 6.34 5.33 -18.71
CA GLU A 78 5.17 5.00 -17.89
C GLU A 78 5.60 4.35 -16.58
N GLU A 79 5.16 4.95 -15.47
CA GLU A 79 5.47 4.47 -14.13
C GLU A 79 4.21 3.96 -13.44
N SER A 80 4.17 2.65 -13.18
CA SER A 80 3.08 2.04 -12.41
C SER A 80 3.13 2.44 -10.93
N VAL A 81 1.97 2.43 -10.28
CA VAL A 81 1.82 2.69 -8.84
C VAL A 81 2.61 1.70 -7.96
N THR A 82 2.90 0.50 -8.46
CA THR A 82 3.71 -0.50 -7.75
C THR A 82 5.22 -0.34 -7.99
N THR A 83 5.64 0.54 -8.90
CA THR A 83 7.07 0.72 -9.20
C THR A 83 7.76 1.52 -8.12
N TYR A 84 8.97 1.12 -7.69
CA TYR A 84 9.69 1.74 -6.56
C TYR A 84 8.87 1.77 -5.26
N THR A 85 8.08 0.72 -5.04
CA THR A 85 7.37 0.46 -3.79
C THR A 85 7.67 -0.96 -3.35
N ILE A 86 7.27 -1.29 -2.12
CA ILE A 86 7.38 -2.66 -1.62
C ILE A 86 6.61 -3.68 -2.48
N PHE A 87 5.64 -3.22 -3.27
CA PHE A 87 4.86 -4.03 -4.21
C PHE A 87 5.54 -4.23 -5.57
N HIS A 88 6.71 -3.62 -5.78
CA HIS A 88 7.43 -3.77 -7.06
C HIS A 88 7.74 -5.25 -7.33
N ASN A 89 7.39 -5.70 -8.53
CA ASN A 89 7.52 -7.08 -9.01
C ASN A 89 6.84 -8.14 -8.14
N THR A 90 5.83 -7.77 -7.35
CA THR A 90 5.01 -8.74 -6.61
C THR A 90 3.98 -9.41 -7.53
N ARG A 91 3.82 -10.73 -7.38
CA ARG A 91 2.74 -11.51 -8.02
C ARG A 91 1.56 -11.77 -7.07
N ILE A 92 1.66 -11.28 -5.83
CA ILE A 92 0.59 -11.41 -4.83
C ILE A 92 -0.55 -10.48 -5.25
N PRO A 93 -1.83 -10.92 -5.22
CA PRO A 93 -2.97 -10.03 -5.37
C PRO A 93 -2.87 -8.84 -4.43
N ILE A 94 -3.05 -7.62 -4.96
CA ILE A 94 -2.65 -6.40 -4.25
C ILE A 94 -3.38 -6.21 -2.91
N ASN A 95 -4.67 -6.58 -2.85
CA ASN A 95 -5.47 -6.58 -1.62
C ASN A 95 -4.87 -7.50 -0.54
N LYS A 96 -4.44 -8.71 -0.91
CA LYS A 96 -3.76 -9.64 0.00
C LYS A 96 -2.38 -9.15 0.40
N ALA A 97 -1.65 -8.49 -0.50
CA ALA A 97 -0.35 -7.91 -0.19
C ALA A 97 -0.48 -6.76 0.82
N PHE A 98 -1.52 -5.91 0.68
CA PHE A 98 -1.87 -4.87 1.64
C PHE A 98 -2.17 -5.47 3.02
N TYR A 99 -3.03 -6.49 3.06
CA TYR A 99 -3.36 -7.15 4.32
C TYR A 99 -2.14 -7.83 4.96
N MET A 100 -1.23 -8.40 4.17
CA MET A 100 0.03 -8.95 4.69
C MET A 100 0.90 -7.88 5.37
N ILE A 101 1.01 -6.68 4.79
CA ILE A 101 1.72 -5.55 5.42
C ILE A 101 1.04 -5.16 6.72
N PHE A 102 -0.29 -5.03 6.71
CA PHE A 102 -1.07 -4.72 7.91
C PHE A 102 -0.80 -5.74 9.03
N LEU A 103 -0.92 -7.04 8.76
CA LEU A 103 -0.69 -8.10 9.75
C LEU A 103 0.74 -8.08 10.31
N ILE A 104 1.75 -7.89 9.45
CA ILE A 104 3.14 -7.82 9.88
C ILE A 104 3.40 -6.57 10.72
N TYR A 105 2.85 -5.42 10.31
CA TYR A 105 2.98 -4.17 11.05
C TYR A 105 2.28 -4.26 12.42
N SER A 106 1.02 -4.69 12.47
CA SER A 106 0.21 -4.81 13.69
C SER A 106 0.81 -5.81 14.68
N SER A 107 1.42 -6.89 14.19
CA SER A 107 2.16 -7.84 15.03
C SER A 107 3.57 -7.39 15.42
N LYS A 108 3.99 -6.18 15.04
CA LYS A 108 5.37 -5.67 15.22
C LYS A 108 6.42 -6.64 14.67
N GLY A 109 6.11 -7.28 13.55
CA GLY A 109 6.98 -8.26 12.87
C GLY A 109 6.96 -9.68 13.46
N LYS A 110 6.17 -9.94 14.51
CA LYS A 110 6.17 -11.23 15.22
C LYS A 110 5.37 -12.33 14.53
N ILE A 111 4.45 -11.99 13.63
CA ILE A 111 3.67 -13.01 12.90
C ILE A 111 4.58 -13.91 12.04
N SER A 112 4.31 -15.22 12.07
CA SER A 112 5.05 -16.23 11.32
C SER A 112 4.56 -16.33 9.87
N SER A 113 5.43 -16.77 8.97
CA SER A 113 5.06 -17.02 7.56
C SER A 113 4.01 -18.11 7.41
N HIS A 114 3.99 -19.11 8.30
CA HIS A 114 2.95 -20.14 8.36
C HIS A 114 1.59 -19.51 8.69
N LYS A 115 1.53 -18.65 9.71
CA LYS A 115 0.27 -18.00 10.06
C LYS A 115 -0.23 -17.08 8.95
N LEU A 116 0.66 -16.35 8.28
CA LEU A 116 0.32 -15.56 7.10
C LEU A 116 -0.22 -16.44 5.95
N SER A 117 0.35 -17.62 5.76
CA SER A 117 -0.08 -18.58 4.73
C SER A 117 -1.53 -19.04 4.96
N GLU A 118 -1.87 -19.38 6.21
CA GLU A 118 -3.23 -19.74 6.64
C GLU A 118 -4.21 -18.59 6.41
N LEU A 119 -3.89 -17.39 6.90
CA LEU A 119 -4.81 -16.24 6.85
C LEU A 119 -5.07 -15.73 5.44
N LEU A 120 -4.07 -15.83 4.55
CA LEU A 120 -4.14 -15.25 3.20
C LEU A 120 -4.43 -16.29 2.12
N SER A 121 -4.39 -17.58 2.45
CA SER A 121 -4.40 -18.68 1.48
C SER A 121 -3.33 -18.47 0.39
N ILE A 122 -2.11 -18.09 0.79
CA ILE A 122 -0.94 -17.90 -0.06
C ILE A 122 0.12 -18.91 0.34
N ARG A 123 0.93 -19.42 -0.60
CA ARG A 123 2.06 -20.31 -0.30
C ARG A 123 2.98 -19.71 0.76
N GLN A 124 3.32 -20.51 1.77
CA GLN A 124 4.16 -20.08 2.90
C GLN A 124 5.49 -19.45 2.45
N SER A 125 6.13 -19.99 1.40
CA SER A 125 7.40 -19.46 0.87
C SER A 125 7.26 -18.05 0.27
N THR A 126 6.12 -17.77 -0.39
CA THR A 126 5.77 -16.44 -0.87
C THR A 126 5.55 -15.48 0.31
N CYS A 127 4.83 -15.92 1.35
CA CYS A 127 4.65 -15.13 2.58
C CYS A 127 5.98 -14.83 3.28
N TRP A 128 6.89 -15.80 3.33
CA TRP A 128 8.22 -15.62 3.92
C TRP A 128 9.06 -14.61 3.14
N THR A 129 9.10 -14.73 1.81
CA THR A 129 9.87 -13.83 0.94
C THR A 129 9.37 -12.39 1.05
N PHE A 130 8.07 -12.18 0.88
CA PHE A 130 7.47 -10.85 0.97
C PHE A 130 7.53 -10.29 2.39
N GLY A 131 7.24 -11.13 3.40
CA GLY A 131 7.31 -10.75 4.80
C GLY A 131 8.71 -10.34 5.25
N THR A 132 9.76 -10.98 4.74
CA THR A 132 11.16 -10.61 5.01
C THR A 132 11.48 -9.22 4.43
N ARG A 133 11.01 -8.92 3.21
CA ARG A 133 11.14 -7.58 2.62
C ARG A 133 10.44 -6.52 3.49
N ILE A 134 9.24 -6.80 3.98
CA ILE A 134 8.49 -5.90 4.88
C ILE A 134 9.25 -5.66 6.19
N LYS A 135 9.71 -6.73 6.85
CA LYS A 135 10.46 -6.63 8.11
C LYS A 135 11.75 -5.82 7.94
N LYS A 136 12.47 -5.99 6.83
CA LYS A 136 13.65 -5.17 6.50
C LYS A 136 13.29 -3.68 6.44
N VAL A 137 12.23 -3.32 5.71
CA VAL A 137 11.77 -1.92 5.62
C VAL A 137 11.34 -1.38 7.00
N MET A 138 10.70 -2.21 7.84
CA MET A 138 10.35 -1.83 9.21
C MET A 138 11.58 -1.52 10.07
N ASP A 139 12.63 -2.33 9.96
CA ASP A 139 13.89 -2.14 10.69
C ASP A 139 14.63 -0.89 10.21
N ASP A 140 14.73 -0.69 8.90
CA ASP A 140 15.35 0.50 8.29
C ASP A 140 14.63 1.80 8.73
N ARG A 141 13.30 1.72 8.93
CA ARG A 141 12.43 2.87 9.26
C ARG A 141 12.06 2.96 10.73
N LYS A 142 12.69 2.19 11.60
CA LYS A 142 12.35 2.10 13.04
C LYS A 142 12.28 3.46 13.75
N LYS A 143 13.11 4.43 13.35
CA LYS A 143 13.09 5.81 13.90
C LYS A 143 11.88 6.61 13.42
N THR A 144 11.49 6.49 12.16
CA THR A 144 10.35 7.20 11.55
C THR A 144 9.03 6.62 12.01
N LEU A 145 8.94 5.28 12.11
CA LEU A 145 7.72 4.59 12.56
C LEU A 145 7.38 4.88 14.03
N LYS A 146 8.38 5.10 14.90
CA LYS A 146 8.16 5.51 16.30
C LYS A 146 7.51 6.90 16.45
N LYS A 147 7.58 7.75 15.42
CA LYS A 147 7.01 9.10 15.41
C LYS A 147 5.68 9.18 14.63
N GLY A 148 5.30 8.12 13.92
CA GLY A 148 4.11 8.09 13.06
C GLY A 148 2.84 7.84 13.86
N GLY A 149 1.85 8.74 13.72
CA GLY A 149 0.49 8.55 14.23
C GLY A 149 -0.30 7.46 13.49
N LYS A 150 -1.62 7.40 13.75
CA LYS A 150 -2.59 6.30 13.56
C LYS A 150 -2.54 5.45 12.27
N ASN A 151 -1.84 5.85 11.20
CA ASN A 151 -1.73 5.12 9.93
C ASN A 151 -0.28 4.71 9.59
N GLY A 152 0.40 4.02 10.52
CA GLY A 152 1.83 3.74 10.40
C GLY A 152 2.24 2.64 9.42
N TRP A 153 1.35 1.72 9.03
CA TRP A 153 1.68 0.63 8.09
C TRP A 153 1.85 1.14 6.64
N SER A 154 1.11 2.18 6.25
CA SER A 154 1.22 2.78 4.92
C SER A 154 2.58 3.43 4.70
N GLN A 155 3.26 3.85 5.78
CA GLN A 155 4.64 4.32 5.74
C GLN A 155 5.64 3.23 5.33
N LEU A 156 5.25 1.96 5.23
CA LEU A 156 6.09 0.88 4.72
C LEU A 156 6.00 0.68 3.20
N VAL A 157 5.03 1.34 2.56
CA VAL A 157 4.67 1.04 1.16
C VAL A 157 5.63 1.66 0.16
N ILE A 158 5.98 2.94 0.31
CA ILE A 158 6.83 3.67 -0.64
C ILE A 158 8.30 3.50 -0.26
N GLU A 159 9.20 3.15 -1.18
CA GLU A 159 10.65 3.01 -0.92
C GLU A 159 11.41 4.34 -1.04
#